data_AF-A0A4Q7AUG2-F1
#
_entry.id   AF-A0A4Q7AUG2-F1
#
_cell.length_a   1.000
_cell.length_b   1.000
_cell.length_c   1.000
_cell.angle_alpha   90.00
_cell.angle_beta   90.00
_cell.angle_gamma   90.00
#
_symmetry.space_group_name_H-M   'P 1'
#
loop_
_entity.id
_entity.type
_entity.pdbx_description
1 polymer ?
#
loop_
_entity_poly.entity_id
_entity_poly.type
_entity_poly.pdbx_seq_one_letter_code
_entity_poly.pdbx_strand_id
1 'polypeptide(L)'
;HAIYKDNDPRNGIIKIWSERLAKDVGDTVLYPVSVRCEEVMWREKKLFCNADFFHASAYHFMDIATKLFTPIFVMSRVTGWAAHVMEQRADNRIIRPSADYTGPELRKVVSIEEREAA
;
A
#
# COMPACT_ATOMS: atom_id res chain seq x y z
N HIS A 1 -2.69 10.29 -0.71
CA HIS A 1 -3.56 9.14 -0.35
C HIS A 1 -4.79 9.17 -1.27
N ALA A 2 -5.40 8.04 -1.62
CA ALA A 2 -6.55 8.05 -2.55
C ALA A 2 -7.84 8.63 -1.94
N ILE A 3 -7.98 8.52 -0.62
CA ILE A 3 -9.17 8.99 0.14
C ILE A 3 -8.88 10.25 0.97
N TYR A 4 -7.93 10.21 1.92
CA TYR A 4 -7.57 11.36 2.74
C TYR A 4 -7.09 12.56 1.94
N LYS A 5 -7.56 13.75 2.34
CA LYS A 5 -7.30 15.03 1.68
C LYS A 5 -6.15 15.82 2.30
N ASP A 6 -6.13 15.91 3.62
CA ASP A 6 -5.21 16.83 4.33
C ASP A 6 -4.15 16.11 5.17
N ASN A 7 -4.50 14.97 5.78
CA ASN A 7 -3.56 14.15 6.53
C ASN A 7 -4.01 12.68 6.57
N ASP A 8 -3.06 11.77 6.79
CA ASP A 8 -3.34 10.40 7.22
C ASP A 8 -3.24 10.33 8.75
N PRO A 9 -4.33 10.04 9.49
CA PRO A 9 -4.31 10.05 10.95
C PRO A 9 -3.34 9.02 11.53
N ARG A 10 -3.03 7.95 10.78
CA ARG A 10 -2.10 6.91 11.20
C ARG A 10 -0.65 7.40 11.15
N ASN A 11 -0.33 8.31 10.24
CA ASN A 11 1.00 8.93 10.13
C ASN A 11 1.37 9.69 11.41
N GLY A 12 0.41 10.41 11.99
CA GLY A 12 0.62 11.15 13.24
C GLY A 12 1.08 10.27 14.40
N ILE A 13 0.58 9.03 14.48
CA ILE A 13 0.96 8.07 15.53
C ILE A 13 2.32 7.43 15.24
N ILE A 14 2.50 6.87 14.04
CA ILE A 14 3.74 6.13 13.74
C ILE A 14 4.96 7.04 13.68
N LYS A 15 4.81 8.31 13.27
CA LYS A 15 5.91 9.27 13.28
C LYS A 15 6.47 9.48 14.68
N ILE A 16 5.60 9.58 15.70
CA ILE A 16 6.01 9.72 17.11
C ILE A 16 6.79 8.47 17.56
N TRP A 17 6.34 7.28 17.17
CA TRP A 17 7.05 6.03 17.52
C TRP A 17 8.38 5.89 16.80
N SER A 18 8.44 6.23 15.52
CA SER A 18 9.68 6.26 14.74
C SER A 18 10.69 7.22 15.38
N GLU A 19 10.27 8.41 15.82
CA GLU A 19 11.13 9.36 16.52
C GLU A 19 11.68 8.81 17.85
N ARG A 20 10.82 8.15 18.64
CA ARG A 20 11.23 7.53 19.91
C ARG A 20 12.25 6.42 19.68
N LEU A 21 11.96 5.51 18.75
CA LEU A 21 12.86 4.41 18.39
C LEU A 21 14.19 4.94 17.85
N ALA A 22 14.18 5.99 17.02
CA ALA A 22 15.40 6.64 16.55
C ALA A 22 16.27 7.13 17.71
N LYS A 23 15.67 7.75 18.73
CA LYS A 23 16.39 8.19 19.94
C LYS A 23 16.94 6.99 20.72
N ASP A 24 16.16 5.93 20.87
CA ASP A 24 16.56 4.74 21.62
C ASP A 24 17.73 4.01 20.96
N VAL A 25 17.78 3.94 19.63
CA VAL A 25 18.91 3.33 18.88
C VAL A 25 20.04 4.32 18.57
N GLY A 26 19.90 5.60 18.94
CA GLY A 26 20.88 6.65 18.65
C GLY A 26 21.02 7.00 17.17
N ASP A 27 19.96 6.83 16.37
CA ASP A 27 19.95 7.21 14.96
C ASP A 27 20.04 8.73 14.79
N THR A 28 20.95 9.15 13.93
CA THR A 28 21.16 10.56 13.56
C THR A 28 21.01 10.80 12.06
N VAL A 29 20.61 9.78 11.30
CA VAL A 29 20.57 9.85 9.83
C VAL A 29 19.19 9.52 9.30
N LEU A 30 18.67 8.31 9.55
CA LEU A 30 17.48 7.81 8.84
C LEU A 30 16.20 8.59 9.20
N TYR A 31 15.98 8.86 10.48
CA TYR A 31 14.83 9.65 10.92
C TYR A 31 14.93 11.12 10.46
N PRO A 32 16.06 11.83 10.65
CA PRO A 32 16.24 13.17 10.08
C PRO A 32 16.05 13.25 8.56
N VAL A 33 16.56 12.26 7.81
CA VAL A 33 16.35 12.16 6.37
C VAL A 33 14.86 12.00 6.05
N SER A 34 14.16 11.15 6.79
CA SER A 34 12.72 10.93 6.61
C SER A 34 11.91 12.21 6.85
N VAL A 35 12.22 12.95 7.93
CA VAL A 35 11.60 14.25 8.23
C VAL A 35 11.88 15.25 7.11
N ARG A 36 13.13 15.32 6.64
CA ARG A 36 13.49 16.22 5.55
C ARG A 36 12.74 15.89 4.25
N CYS A 37 12.57 14.61 3.94
CA CYS A 37 11.78 14.18 2.80
C CYS A 37 10.31 14.60 2.92
N GLU A 38 9.69 14.46 4.10
CA GLU A 38 8.32 14.93 4.35
C GLU A 38 8.19 16.45 4.10
N GLU A 39 9.11 17.26 4.63
CA GLU A 39 9.14 18.71 4.43
C GLU A 39 9.23 19.09 2.95
N VAL A 40 10.13 18.43 2.21
CA VAL A 40 10.32 18.68 0.77
C VAL A 40 9.08 18.30 0.00
N MET A 41 8.46 17.15 0.28
CA MET A 41 7.24 16.71 -0.39
C MET A 41 6.07 17.66 -0.13
N TRP A 42 5.97 18.21 1.08
CA TRP A 42 4.99 19.24 1.39
C TRP A 42 5.28 20.58 0.68
N ARG A 43 6.54 21.00 0.66
CA ARG A 43 6.96 22.25 0.01
C ARG A 43 6.68 22.22 -1.48
N GLU A 44 7.13 21.17 -2.16
CA GLU A 44 7.11 21.06 -3.63
C GLU A 44 5.76 20.62 -4.18
N LYS A 45 5.08 19.68 -3.50
CA LYS A 45 3.92 18.98 -4.05
C LYS A 45 2.67 19.05 -3.19
N LYS A 46 2.74 19.64 -1.99
CA LYS A 46 1.63 19.63 -1.02
C LYS A 46 1.14 18.21 -0.70
N LEU A 47 2.06 17.25 -0.67
CA LEU A 47 1.77 15.87 -0.34
C LEU A 47 2.17 15.59 1.11
N PHE A 48 1.22 15.11 1.90
CA PHE A 48 1.46 14.59 3.24
C PHE A 48 1.94 13.13 3.19
N CYS A 49 2.71 12.71 4.19
CA CYS A 49 3.09 11.31 4.37
C CYS A 49 1.86 10.46 4.74
N ASN A 50 1.68 9.34 4.04
CA ASN A 50 0.72 8.32 4.45
C ASN A 50 1.29 7.48 5.60
N ALA A 51 0.49 6.54 6.11
CA ALA A 51 0.90 5.63 7.17
C ALA A 51 2.25 4.93 6.89
N ASP A 52 2.49 4.49 5.66
CA ASP A 52 3.60 3.59 5.33
C ASP A 52 4.98 4.25 5.48
N PHE A 53 5.06 5.57 5.30
CA PHE A 53 6.34 6.29 5.20
C PHE A 53 7.20 6.16 6.47
N PHE A 54 6.66 6.53 7.64
CA PHE A 54 7.40 6.41 8.91
C PHE A 54 7.36 4.99 9.52
N HIS A 55 6.53 4.08 9.00
CA HIS A 55 6.64 2.66 9.35
C HIS A 55 7.97 2.06 8.86
N ALA A 56 8.51 2.55 7.74
CA ALA A 56 9.77 2.05 7.20
C ALA A 56 10.94 2.23 8.19
N SER A 57 11.11 3.45 8.72
CA SER A 57 12.14 3.74 9.72
C SER A 57 11.82 3.09 11.06
N ALA A 58 10.57 3.07 11.51
CA ALA A 58 10.19 2.40 12.75
C ALA A 58 10.54 0.90 12.74
N TYR A 59 10.19 0.17 11.67
CA TYR A 59 10.56 -1.24 11.55
C TYR A 59 12.07 -1.44 11.43
N HIS A 60 12.77 -0.56 10.73
CA HIS A 60 14.22 -0.60 10.63
C HIS A 60 14.89 -0.47 12.00
N PHE A 61 14.43 0.46 12.84
CA PHE A 61 14.96 0.64 14.20
C PHE A 61 14.65 -0.52 15.15
N MET A 62 13.67 -1.38 14.82
CA MET A 62 13.40 -2.63 15.53
C MET A 62 14.19 -3.83 14.95
N ASP A 63 15.18 -3.57 14.09
CA ASP A 63 16.01 -4.57 13.42
C ASP A 63 15.22 -5.59 12.58
N ILE A 64 14.12 -5.13 11.98
CA ILE A 64 13.29 -5.97 11.12
C ILE A 64 13.80 -5.84 9.69
N ALA A 65 14.13 -6.97 9.06
CA ALA A 65 14.52 -6.98 7.65
C ALA A 65 13.39 -6.43 6.75
N THR A 66 13.71 -5.54 5.80
CA THR A 66 12.74 -4.88 4.92
C THR A 66 11.79 -5.86 4.20
N LYS A 67 12.30 -7.03 3.81
CA LYS A 67 11.50 -8.11 3.18
C LYS A 67 10.38 -8.66 4.07
N LEU A 68 10.38 -8.35 5.36
CA LEU A 68 9.39 -8.79 6.35
C LEU A 68 8.35 -7.72 6.68
N PHE A 69 8.45 -6.50 6.13
CA PHE A 69 7.48 -5.44 6.40
C PHE A 69 6.05 -5.82 5.95
N THR A 70 5.93 -6.42 4.76
CA THR A 70 4.63 -6.86 4.23
C THR A 70 4.04 -8.07 4.96
N PRO A 71 4.82 -9.10 5.39
CA PRO A 71 4.35 -10.09 6.34
C PRO A 71 3.77 -9.51 7.63
N ILE A 72 4.39 -8.49 8.23
CA ILE A 72 3.84 -7.82 9.43
C ILE A 72 2.48 -7.18 9.15
N PHE A 73 2.35 -6.53 7.99
CA PHE A 73 1.07 -6.00 7.56
C PHE A 73 -0.02 -7.09 7.47
N VAL A 74 0.31 -8.27 6.94
CA VAL A 74 -0.62 -9.42 6.88
C VAL A 74 -1.05 -9.83 8.29
N MET A 75 -0.11 -9.97 9.23
CA MET A 75 -0.41 -10.33 10.62
C MET A 75 -1.36 -9.33 11.29
N SER A 76 -1.24 -8.04 10.99
CA SER A 76 -2.18 -7.04 11.49
C SER A 76 -3.53 -7.08 10.76
N ARG A 77 -3.51 -7.07 9.42
CA ARG A 77 -4.70 -6.85 8.59
C ARG A 77 -5.63 -8.05 8.49
N VAL A 78 -5.15 -9.26 8.79
CA VAL A 78 -5.97 -10.48 8.80
C VAL A 78 -7.21 -10.35 9.69
N THR A 79 -7.14 -9.57 10.77
CA THR A 79 -8.27 -9.27 11.64
C THR A 79 -9.41 -8.57 10.90
N GLY A 80 -9.09 -7.52 10.13
CA GLY A 80 -10.06 -6.80 9.30
C GLY A 80 -10.58 -7.64 8.13
N TRP A 81 -9.73 -8.45 7.49
CA TRP A 81 -10.17 -9.38 6.45
C TRP A 81 -11.15 -10.42 7.00
N ALA A 82 -10.86 -11.00 8.16
CA ALA A 82 -11.74 -11.97 8.81
C ALA A 82 -13.08 -11.33 9.19
N ALA A 83 -13.07 -10.11 9.72
CA ALA A 83 -14.30 -9.37 10.02
C ALA A 83 -15.15 -9.15 8.75
N HIS A 84 -14.57 -8.64 7.66
CA HIS A 84 -15.28 -8.46 6.40
C HIS A 84 -15.80 -9.78 5.80
N VAL A 85 -15.10 -10.90 5.98
CA VAL A 85 -15.61 -12.23 5.60
C VAL A 85 -16.85 -12.61 6.39
N MET A 86 -16.87 -12.33 7.70
CA MET A 86 -18.05 -12.59 8.55
C MET A 86 -19.23 -11.70 8.14
N GLU A 87 -18.99 -10.40 7.91
CA GLU A 87 -19.99 -9.44 7.44
C GLU A 87 -20.59 -9.88 6.09
N GLN A 88 -19.73 -10.24 5.12
CA GLN A 88 -20.16 -10.69 3.80
C GLN A 88 -20.98 -12.00 3.87
N ARG A 89 -20.67 -12.90 4.81
CA ARG A 89 -21.45 -14.13 5.02
C ARG A 89 -22.82 -13.84 5.63
N ALA A 90 -22.94 -12.81 6.48
CA ALA A 90 -24.18 -12.40 7.10
C ALA A 90 -25.10 -11.62 6.14
N ASP A 91 -24.54 -10.77 5.27
CA ASP A 91 -25.26 -10.02 4.23
C ASP A 91 -24.61 -10.22 2.85
N ASN A 92 -24.97 -11.34 2.21
CA ASN A 92 -24.23 -11.87 1.07
C ASN A 92 -24.59 -11.23 -0.28
N ARG A 93 -24.20 -9.96 -0.45
CA ARG A 93 -24.30 -9.25 -1.73
C ARG A 93 -22.91 -8.83 -2.21
N ILE A 94 -22.49 -9.33 -3.36
CA ILE A 94 -21.18 -9.01 -3.95
C ILE A 94 -21.36 -8.30 -5.30
N ILE A 95 -20.45 -7.38 -5.61
CA ILE A 95 -20.40 -6.75 -6.93
C ILE A 95 -20.14 -7.80 -8.01
N ARG A 96 -20.91 -7.75 -9.10
CA ARG A 96 -20.70 -8.54 -10.32
C ARG A 96 -20.25 -7.59 -11.43
N PRO A 97 -18.95 -7.27 -11.52
CA PRO A 97 -18.46 -6.33 -12.52
C PRO A 97 -18.70 -6.89 -13.93
N SER A 98 -19.09 -6.00 -14.85
CA SER A 98 -19.11 -6.26 -16.28
C SER A 98 -17.92 -5.55 -16.94
N ALA A 99 -17.58 -5.97 -18.15
CA ALA A 99 -16.53 -5.36 -18.93
C ALA A 99 -17.08 -4.89 -20.28
N ASP A 100 -16.57 -3.76 -20.76
CA ASP A 100 -16.83 -3.31 -22.12
C ASP A 100 -15.97 -4.14 -23.07
N TYR A 101 -16.61 -4.83 -24.02
CA TYR A 101 -15.89 -5.61 -25.02
C TYR A 101 -15.33 -4.68 -26.09
N THR A 102 -14.01 -4.54 -26.14
CA THR A 102 -13.28 -3.78 -27.17
C THR A 102 -12.44 -4.69 -28.06
N GLY A 103 -12.71 -6.00 -28.04
CA GLY A 103 -12.05 -6.99 -28.88
C GLY A 103 -12.62 -7.01 -30.30
N PRO A 104 -12.03 -7.80 -31.21
CA PRO A 104 -12.55 -7.96 -32.55
C PRO A 104 -13.91 -8.69 -32.53
N GLU A 105 -14.77 -8.39 -33.49
CA GLU A 105 -16.00 -9.16 -33.71
C GLU A 105 -15.71 -10.65 -33.93
N LEU A 106 -16.78 -11.46 -33.85
CA LEU A 106 -16.71 -12.90 -34.13
C LEU A 106 -15.98 -13.17 -35.45
N ARG A 107 -14.84 -13.86 -35.35
CA ARG A 107 -13.96 -14.20 -36.47
C ARG A 107 -14.03 -15.68 -36.76
N LYS A 108 -14.14 -16.02 -38.05
CA LYS A 108 -14.01 -17.41 -38.50
C LYS A 108 -12.59 -17.89 -38.25
N VAL A 109 -12.46 -19.10 -37.76
CA VAL A 109 -11.16 -19.73 -37.55
C VAL A 109 -10.63 -20.19 -38.91
N VAL A 110 -9.56 -19.57 -39.38
CA VAL A 110 -8.83 -20.00 -40.59
C VAL A 110 -8.14 -21.34 -40.29
N SER A 111 -8.11 -22.27 -41.25
CA SER A 111 -7.41 -23.55 -41.09
C SER A 111 -5.92 -23.30 -40.80
N ILE A 112 -5.23 -24.26 -40.18
CA ILE A 112 -3.84 -23.99 -39.76
C ILE A 112 -2.91 -23.81 -40.97
N GLU A 113 -3.21 -24.50 -42.07
CA GLU A 113 -2.46 -24.47 -43.33
C GLU A 113 -2.63 -23.14 -44.09
N GLU A 114 -3.73 -22.43 -43.85
CA GLU A 114 -4.08 -21.15 -44.48
C GLU A 114 -3.72 -19.92 -43.62
N ARG A 115 -3.17 -20.15 -42.42
CA ARG A 115 -2.65 -19.05 -41.58
C ARG A 115 -1.26 -18.68 -42.10
N GLU A 116 -1.05 -17.41 -42.41
CA GLU A 116 0.30 -16.90 -42.66
C GLU A 116 1.16 -17.13 -41.40
N ALA A 117 2.36 -17.67 -41.58
CA ALA A 117 3.34 -17.78 -40.50
C ALA A 117 3.73 -16.35 -40.06
N ALA A 118 3.57 -16.07 -38.77
CA ALA A 118 3.98 -14.81 -38.17
C ALA A 118 5.51 -14.62 -38.22
#